data_AF-A0A5E4QDR1-F1
#
_entry.id   AF-A0A5E4QDR1-F1
#
_cell.length_a   1.000
_cell.length_b   1.000
_cell.length_c   1.000
_cell.angle_alpha   90.00
_cell.angle_beta   90.00
_cell.angle_gamma   90.00
#
_symmetry.space_group_name_H-M   'P 1'
#
loop_
_entity.id
_entity.type
_entity.pdbx_description
1 polymer ?
#
loop_
_entity_poly.entity_id
_entity_poly.type
_entity_poly.pdbx_seq_one_letter_code
_entity_poly.pdbx_strand_id
1 'polypeptide(L)'
;MLKYDNGWNISHIRGALQSLTEMASQHSQHMVNLKGRTIALGQFTGVSLDGDVFLNIIDLIKKVSQEDSALTEIPNYEKALSSILRDIHISRRKFMPKVSATQYCCHLRQLITSIGDFYGRGKKIPDSVPESLRKYEIVVEQEAGPLMVSPTGQFITPSSCPADELIAFISKNLDDATLLLTEYSINKHVEKALHKEVKERFVDIGIQ
;
A
#
# COMPACT_ATOMS: atom_id res chain seq x y z
N MET A 1 -22.29 -2.75 7.73
CA MET A 1 -22.50 -3.69 6.59
C MET A 1 -21.53 -4.85 6.76
N LEU A 2 -21.89 -6.08 6.40
CA LEU A 2 -21.07 -7.28 6.64
C LEU A 2 -20.57 -7.82 5.30
N LYS A 3 -19.26 -7.95 5.14
CA LYS A 3 -18.63 -8.56 3.95
C LYS A 3 -17.90 -9.83 4.39
N TYR A 4 -17.88 -10.86 3.55
CA TYR A 4 -17.13 -12.10 3.82
C TYR A 4 -16.24 -12.43 2.62
N ASP A 5 -15.09 -13.04 2.87
CA ASP A 5 -14.16 -13.42 1.80
C ASP A 5 -14.72 -14.60 0.97
N ASN A 6 -14.57 -14.55 -0.35
CA ASN A 6 -15.17 -15.51 -1.30
C ASN A 6 -14.60 -16.95 -1.17
N GLY A 7 -13.64 -17.19 -0.27
CA GLY A 7 -13.05 -18.51 0.03
C GLY A 7 -13.58 -19.19 1.30
N TRP A 8 -14.58 -18.63 1.98
CA TRP A 8 -15.11 -19.18 3.25
C TRP A 8 -16.25 -20.17 3.04
N ASN A 9 -16.18 -21.35 3.66
CA ASN A 9 -17.32 -22.27 3.76
C ASN A 9 -18.30 -21.82 4.85
N ILE A 10 -19.52 -22.37 4.83
CA ILE A 10 -20.60 -22.04 5.78
C ILE A 10 -20.18 -22.26 7.24
N SER A 11 -19.34 -23.25 7.51
CA SER A 11 -18.82 -23.53 8.86
C SER A 11 -17.88 -22.44 9.38
N HIS A 12 -17.04 -21.86 8.52
CA HIS A 12 -16.16 -20.73 8.86
C HIS A 12 -16.97 -19.46 9.15
N ILE A 13 -18.00 -19.19 8.32
CA ILE A 13 -18.91 -18.05 8.54
C ILE A 13 -19.65 -18.22 9.86
N ARG A 14 -20.20 -19.42 10.14
CA ARG A 14 -20.90 -19.70 11.39
C ARG A 14 -19.98 -19.58 12.60
N GLY A 15 -18.76 -20.12 12.52
CA GLY A 15 -17.77 -20.01 13.58
C GLY A 15 -17.44 -18.55 13.90
N ALA A 16 -17.23 -17.72 12.89
CA ALA A 16 -17.00 -16.30 13.09
C ALA A 16 -18.23 -15.58 13.66
N LEU A 17 -19.44 -15.84 13.17
CA LEU A 17 -20.64 -15.22 13.74
C LEU A 17 -20.86 -15.63 15.21
N GLN A 18 -20.56 -16.88 15.55
CA GLN A 18 -20.63 -17.38 16.93
C GLN A 18 -19.64 -16.65 17.83
N SER A 19 -18.36 -16.56 17.42
CA SER A 19 -17.35 -15.85 18.19
C SER A 19 -17.64 -14.35 18.28
N LEU A 20 -18.24 -13.74 17.25
CA LEU A 20 -18.68 -12.35 17.28
C LEU A 20 -19.81 -12.14 18.31
N THR A 21 -20.74 -13.10 18.40
CA THR A 21 -21.86 -13.08 19.35
C THR A 21 -21.39 -13.27 20.79
N GLU A 22 -20.46 -14.20 21.01
CA GLU A 22 -19.81 -14.43 22.31
C GLU A 22 -19.03 -13.19 22.75
N MET A 23 -18.30 -12.54 21.84
CA MET A 23 -17.61 -11.28 22.12
C MET A 23 -18.54 -10.10 22.39
N ALA A 24 -19.64 -9.97 21.65
CA ALA A 24 -20.63 -8.93 21.91
C ALA A 24 -21.16 -9.02 23.35
N SER A 25 -21.26 -10.25 23.85
CA SER A 25 -21.72 -10.58 25.19
C SER A 25 -20.63 -10.33 26.26
N GLN A 26 -19.37 -10.71 25.98
CA GLN A 26 -18.27 -10.60 26.94
C GLN A 26 -17.60 -9.22 27.01
N HIS A 27 -17.64 -8.44 25.92
CA HIS A 27 -16.88 -7.20 25.77
C HIS A 27 -17.73 -6.06 25.17
N SER A 28 -18.96 -5.91 25.66
CA SER A 28 -19.95 -4.93 25.20
C SER A 28 -19.43 -3.48 25.15
N GLN A 29 -18.55 -3.10 26.09
CA GLN A 29 -17.93 -1.77 26.17
C GLN A 29 -17.07 -1.40 24.94
N HIS A 30 -16.55 -2.40 24.21
CA HIS A 30 -15.70 -2.18 23.04
C HIS A 30 -16.46 -2.29 21.72
N MET A 31 -17.70 -2.80 21.74
CA MET A 31 -18.57 -2.89 20.56
C MET A 31 -18.97 -1.51 20.03
N VAL A 32 -18.85 -0.47 20.85
CA VAL A 32 -19.07 0.93 20.46
C VAL A 32 -18.11 1.35 19.32
N ASN A 33 -16.88 0.83 19.31
CA ASN A 33 -15.86 1.18 18.30
C ASN A 33 -16.18 0.63 16.90
N LEU A 34 -17.06 -0.37 16.82
CA LEU A 34 -17.47 -1.02 15.56
C LEU A 34 -18.73 -0.38 14.97
N LYS A 35 -19.40 0.52 15.69
CA LYS A 35 -20.66 1.12 15.27
C LYS A 35 -20.45 2.00 14.03
N GLY A 36 -21.16 1.68 12.94
CA GLY A 36 -21.05 2.38 11.66
C GLY A 36 -19.96 1.87 10.72
N ARG A 37 -19.16 0.87 11.12
CA ARG A 37 -18.10 0.29 10.28
C ARG A 37 -18.59 -0.92 9.48
N THR A 38 -17.91 -1.20 8.37
CA THR A 38 -18.09 -2.44 7.61
C THR A 38 -17.13 -3.49 8.19
N ILE A 39 -17.67 -4.60 8.67
CA ILE A 39 -16.88 -5.70 9.24
C ILE A 39 -16.66 -6.74 8.13
N ALA A 40 -15.41 -6.97 7.75
CA ALA A 40 -15.05 -8.00 6.79
C ALA A 40 -14.53 -9.26 7.52
N LEU A 41 -15.25 -10.37 7.40
CA LEU A 41 -14.85 -11.66 7.96
C LEU A 41 -13.85 -12.35 7.02
N GLY A 42 -12.61 -12.54 7.50
CA GLY A 42 -11.51 -13.12 6.72
C GLY A 42 -10.47 -13.81 7.60
N GLN A 43 -9.60 -14.64 7.01
CA GLN A 43 -8.55 -15.37 7.74
C GLN A 43 -7.38 -14.47 8.21
N PHE A 44 -7.42 -13.19 7.83
CA PHE A 44 -6.37 -12.21 8.07
C PHE A 44 -6.84 -11.11 9.04
N THR A 45 -5.90 -10.59 9.83
CA THR A 45 -6.12 -9.55 10.85
C THR A 45 -5.35 -8.28 10.45
N GLY A 46 -6.04 -7.24 10.02
CA GLY A 46 -5.49 -5.94 9.63
C GLY A 46 -6.52 -5.02 8.96
N VAL A 47 -6.16 -3.75 8.78
CA VAL A 47 -7.00 -2.79 8.05
C VAL A 47 -6.44 -2.62 6.64
N SER A 48 -7.31 -2.70 5.62
CA SER A 48 -6.90 -2.43 4.25
C SER A 48 -6.63 -0.94 4.04
N LEU A 49 -5.94 -0.63 2.94
CA LEU A 49 -5.65 0.74 2.54
C LEU A 49 -6.90 1.57 2.21
N ASP A 50 -8.04 0.91 1.98
CA ASP A 50 -9.35 1.53 1.74
C ASP A 50 -10.15 1.75 3.05
N GLY A 51 -9.58 1.41 4.21
CA GLY A 51 -10.22 1.51 5.51
C GLY A 51 -11.17 0.35 5.85
N ASP A 52 -11.20 -0.71 5.03
CA ASP A 52 -11.96 -1.92 5.34
C ASP A 52 -11.20 -2.76 6.38
N VAL A 53 -11.90 -3.12 7.47
CA VAL A 53 -11.32 -3.83 8.60
C VAL A 53 -11.51 -5.35 8.42
N PHE A 54 -10.41 -6.09 8.30
CA PHE A 54 -10.39 -7.56 8.18
C PHE A 54 -9.84 -8.14 9.48
N LEU A 55 -10.62 -8.92 10.25
CA LEU A 55 -10.14 -9.37 11.56
C LEU A 55 -10.59 -10.78 11.92
N ASN A 56 -9.65 -11.55 12.48
CA ASN A 56 -9.96 -12.65 13.37
C ASN A 56 -10.48 -12.06 14.68
N ILE A 57 -11.59 -12.59 15.15
CA ILE A 57 -12.47 -11.98 16.15
C ILE A 57 -11.77 -11.70 17.49
N ILE A 58 -10.80 -12.52 17.92
CA ILE A 58 -10.19 -12.37 19.25
C ILE A 58 -9.22 -11.15 19.34
N ASP A 59 -8.59 -10.75 18.24
CA ASP A 59 -7.62 -9.64 18.21
C ASP A 59 -8.28 -8.26 18.01
N LEU A 60 -9.60 -8.24 17.81
CA LEU A 60 -10.40 -7.13 17.32
C LEU A 60 -10.41 -5.89 18.22
N ILE A 61 -10.29 -6.06 19.53
CA ILE A 61 -10.56 -4.97 20.47
C ILE A 61 -9.30 -4.20 20.86
N LYS A 62 -8.15 -4.87 20.90
CA LYS A 62 -6.89 -4.25 21.33
C LYS A 62 -6.15 -3.53 20.21
N LYS A 63 -6.33 -3.96 18.95
CA LYS A 63 -5.56 -3.47 17.80
C LYS A 63 -6.26 -2.40 16.96
N VAL A 64 -7.58 -2.26 17.03
CA VAL A 64 -8.32 -1.30 16.17
C VAL A 64 -7.92 0.15 16.42
N SER A 65 -7.74 0.57 17.69
CA SER A 65 -7.28 1.94 17.99
C SER A 65 -5.85 2.21 17.53
N GLN A 66 -4.98 1.20 17.59
CA GLN A 66 -3.59 1.28 17.11
C GLN A 66 -3.53 1.36 15.59
N GLU A 67 -4.35 0.57 14.89
CA GLU A 67 -4.44 0.59 13.43
C GLU A 67 -5.09 1.89 12.91
N ASP A 68 -6.11 2.43 13.59
CA ASP A 68 -6.69 3.75 13.26
C ASP A 68 -5.66 4.88 13.38
N SER A 69 -4.87 4.87 14.47
CA SER A 69 -3.79 5.83 14.67
C SER A 69 -2.68 5.65 13.62
N ALA A 70 -2.37 4.42 13.24
CA ALA A 70 -1.40 4.15 12.19
C ALA A 70 -1.89 4.71 10.85
N LEU A 71 -3.16 4.50 10.48
CA LEU A 71 -3.73 5.01 9.23
C LEU A 71 -3.65 6.54 9.11
N THR A 72 -3.87 7.26 10.20
CA THR A 72 -3.72 8.73 10.21
C THR A 72 -2.27 9.18 10.07
N GLU A 73 -1.30 8.35 10.48
CA GLU A 73 0.13 8.65 10.41
C GLU A 73 0.78 8.24 9.09
N ILE A 74 0.19 7.35 8.29
CA ILE A 74 0.78 6.93 7.01
C ILE A 74 1.14 8.13 6.12
N PRO A 75 0.25 9.13 5.88
CA PRO A 75 0.60 10.27 5.04
C PRO A 75 1.81 11.07 5.57
N ASN A 76 2.00 11.13 6.89
CA ASN A 76 3.14 11.79 7.51
C ASN A 76 4.43 11.04 7.21
N TYR A 77 4.43 9.71 7.36
CA TYR A 77 5.57 8.86 7.01
C TYR A 77 5.89 8.90 5.51
N GLU A 78 4.87 8.84 4.65
CA GLU A 78 5.07 8.94 3.20
C GLU A 78 5.67 10.28 2.80
N LYS A 79 5.18 11.38 3.38
CA LYS A 79 5.72 12.72 3.13
C LYS A 79 7.15 12.86 3.64
N ALA A 80 7.47 12.30 4.81
CA ALA A 80 8.82 12.29 5.34
C ALA A 80 9.78 11.51 4.43
N LEU A 81 9.40 10.30 4.01
CA LEU A 81 10.19 9.49 3.10
C LEU A 81 10.36 10.16 1.72
N SER A 82 9.30 10.75 1.19
CA SER A 82 9.34 11.52 -0.05
C SER A 82 10.34 12.67 0.03
N SER A 83 10.29 13.45 1.12
CA SER A 83 11.16 14.61 1.30
C SER A 83 12.65 14.24 1.38
N ILE A 84 13.01 13.20 2.15
CA ILE A 84 14.41 12.77 2.27
C ILE A 84 14.95 12.09 1.00
N LEU A 85 14.05 11.61 0.12
CA LEU A 85 14.35 11.07 -1.21
C LEU A 85 14.02 12.05 -2.34
N ARG A 86 14.30 13.34 -2.14
CA ARG A 86 14.19 14.39 -3.18
C ARG A 86 12.80 14.47 -3.83
N ASP A 87 11.76 14.43 -3.00
CA ASP A 87 10.35 14.53 -3.39
C ASP A 87 9.86 13.42 -4.35
N ILE A 88 10.43 12.21 -4.26
CA ILE A 88 9.89 11.05 -4.99
C ILE A 88 8.46 10.72 -4.53
N HIS A 89 7.58 10.31 -5.44
CA HIS A 89 6.20 9.97 -5.05
C HIS A 89 6.14 8.59 -4.40
N ILE A 90 5.64 8.51 -3.17
CA ILE A 90 5.39 7.22 -2.52
C ILE A 90 4.05 6.69 -3.04
N SER A 91 4.10 5.53 -3.68
CA SER A 91 2.94 4.89 -4.29
C SER A 91 2.59 3.63 -3.51
N ARG A 92 1.30 3.44 -3.23
CA ARG A 92 0.78 2.22 -2.62
C ARG A 92 0.27 1.31 -3.74
N ARG A 93 0.76 0.07 -3.80
CA ARG A 93 0.24 -0.92 -4.76
C ARG A 93 -1.24 -1.19 -4.46
N LYS A 94 -2.11 -0.99 -5.44
CA LYS A 94 -3.56 -1.27 -5.33
C LYS A 94 -3.89 -2.75 -5.05
N PHE A 95 -2.93 -3.64 -5.32
CA PHE A 95 -3.05 -5.09 -5.14
C PHE A 95 -1.96 -5.66 -4.23
N MET A 96 -1.58 -4.95 -3.17
CA MET A 96 -0.68 -5.55 -2.17
C MET A 96 -1.36 -6.74 -1.48
N PRO A 97 -0.61 -7.79 -1.10
CA PRO A 97 -1.07 -8.73 -0.09
C PRO A 97 -1.51 -7.93 1.15
N LYS A 98 -2.56 -8.38 1.84
CA LYS A 98 -3.17 -7.70 2.97
C LYS A 98 -2.11 -7.44 4.05
N VAL A 99 -1.56 -6.23 4.13
CA VAL A 99 -0.59 -5.78 5.15
C VAL A 99 -1.31 -4.79 6.05
N SER A 100 -1.10 -4.88 7.37
CA SER A 100 -1.74 -3.96 8.32
C SER A 100 -1.17 -2.53 8.19
N ALA A 101 -1.95 -1.52 8.57
CA ALA A 101 -1.51 -0.13 8.51
C ALA A 101 -0.28 0.11 9.39
N THR A 102 -0.26 -0.53 10.56
CA THR A 102 0.89 -0.50 11.49
C THR A 102 2.15 -1.07 10.84
N GLN A 103 2.04 -2.20 10.16
CA GLN A 103 3.17 -2.83 9.47
C GLN A 103 3.71 -1.95 8.35
N TYR A 104 2.82 -1.33 7.56
CA TYR A 104 3.24 -0.39 6.53
C TYR A 104 3.96 0.83 7.12
N CYS A 105 3.47 1.39 8.24
CA CYS A 105 4.18 2.45 8.96
C CYS A 105 5.57 2.00 9.43
N CYS A 106 5.70 0.76 9.92
CA CYS A 106 7.00 0.20 10.29
C CYS A 106 7.94 0.09 9.10
N HIS A 107 7.45 -0.38 7.95
CA HIS A 107 8.23 -0.45 6.71
C HIS A 107 8.74 0.93 6.26
N LEU A 108 7.86 1.95 6.25
CA LEU A 108 8.25 3.32 5.92
C LEU A 108 9.29 3.86 6.91
N ARG A 109 9.09 3.64 8.21
CA ARG A 109 10.00 4.09 9.27
C ARG A 109 11.40 3.47 9.15
N GLN A 110 11.49 2.19 8.80
CA GLN A 110 12.78 1.51 8.58
C GLN A 110 13.59 2.21 7.48
N LEU A 111 12.98 2.49 6.32
CA LEU A 111 13.65 3.21 5.25
C LEU A 111 14.00 4.65 5.63
N ILE A 112 13.08 5.37 6.27
CA ILE A 112 13.35 6.73 6.76
C ILE A 112 14.59 6.76 7.66
N THR A 113 14.69 5.79 8.57
CA THR A 113 15.82 5.66 9.49
C THR A 113 17.11 5.32 8.73
N SER A 114 17.06 4.32 7.84
CA SER A 114 18.19 3.90 6.99
C SER A 114 18.77 5.08 6.16
N ILE A 115 17.89 5.88 5.56
CA ILE A 115 18.25 7.06 4.77
C ILE A 115 18.72 8.21 5.66
N GLY A 116 18.09 8.41 6.82
CA GLY A 116 18.53 9.36 7.84
C GLY A 116 19.96 9.08 8.29
N ASP A 117 20.30 7.82 8.57
CA ASP A 117 21.64 7.39 8.95
C ASP A 117 22.66 7.55 7.81
N PHE A 118 22.24 7.36 6.57
CA PHE A 118 23.06 7.64 5.40
C PHE A 118 23.50 9.11 5.37
N TYR A 119 22.56 10.04 5.52
CA TYR A 119 22.87 11.47 5.61
C TYR A 119 23.64 11.83 6.88
N GLY A 120 23.30 11.22 8.02
CA GLY A 120 23.98 11.43 9.31
C GLY A 120 25.45 11.02 9.29
N ARG A 121 25.82 10.06 8.44
CA ARG A 121 27.21 9.66 8.15
C ARG A 121 27.94 10.63 7.19
N GLY A 122 27.32 11.73 6.81
CA GLY A 122 27.87 12.72 5.88
C GLY A 122 27.84 12.30 4.42
N LYS A 123 27.17 11.17 4.10
CA LYS A 123 26.99 10.74 2.70
C LYS A 123 25.94 11.62 2.03
N LYS A 124 26.07 11.80 0.73
CA LYS A 124 25.14 12.58 -0.10
C LYS A 124 24.69 11.71 -1.26
N ILE A 125 23.46 11.97 -1.71
CA ILE A 125 22.97 11.39 -2.96
C ILE A 125 23.91 11.86 -4.10
N PRO A 126 24.39 10.96 -4.97
CA PRO A 126 25.26 11.30 -6.10
C PRO A 126 24.68 12.38 -7.02
N ASP A 127 25.56 13.14 -7.69
CA ASP A 127 25.18 14.18 -8.65
C ASP A 127 24.54 13.62 -9.93
N SER A 128 24.72 12.32 -10.20
CA SER A 128 24.02 11.58 -11.26
C SER A 128 22.50 11.49 -11.02
N VAL A 129 22.05 11.65 -9.77
CA VAL A 129 20.64 11.70 -9.43
C VAL A 129 20.17 13.16 -9.55
N PRO A 130 19.05 13.45 -10.22
CA PRO A 130 18.46 14.78 -10.29
C PRO A 130 18.15 15.35 -8.90
N GLU A 131 18.17 16.68 -8.76
CA GLU A 131 17.80 17.36 -7.51
C GLU A 131 16.34 17.10 -7.09
N SER A 132 15.50 16.66 -8.03
CA SER A 132 14.10 16.29 -7.79
C SER A 132 13.73 15.00 -8.50
N LEU A 133 13.13 14.06 -7.76
CA LEU A 133 12.61 12.79 -8.25
C LEU A 133 11.08 12.77 -8.39
N ARG A 134 10.44 13.95 -8.39
CA ARG A 134 8.96 14.09 -8.47
C ARG A 134 8.33 13.38 -9.67
N LYS A 135 9.05 13.13 -10.76
CA LYS A 135 8.48 12.39 -11.90
C LYS A 135 8.42 10.87 -11.69
N TYR A 136 9.09 10.36 -10.66
CA TYR A 136 9.18 8.94 -10.36
C TYR A 136 8.29 8.56 -9.18
N GLU A 137 7.90 7.30 -9.16
CA GLU A 137 7.18 6.67 -8.06
C GLU A 137 8.02 5.57 -7.44
N ILE A 138 7.89 5.39 -6.13
CA ILE A 138 8.50 4.30 -5.38
C ILE A 138 7.46 3.58 -4.52
N VAL A 139 7.51 2.25 -4.57
CA VAL A 139 6.68 1.34 -3.77
C VAL A 139 7.57 0.69 -2.72
N VAL A 140 7.18 0.84 -1.46
CA VAL A 140 7.84 0.18 -0.33
C VAL A 140 7.14 -1.13 -0.04
N GLU A 141 7.86 -2.23 -0.16
CA GLU A 141 7.39 -3.58 0.17
C GLU A 141 7.96 -4.08 1.50
N GLN A 142 7.47 -5.24 1.92
CA GLN A 142 7.97 -5.95 3.09
C GLN A 142 9.47 -6.26 3.01
N GLU A 143 10.06 -6.64 4.14
CA GLU A 143 11.52 -6.84 4.29
C GLU A 143 12.14 -7.84 3.30
N ALA A 144 11.38 -8.84 2.85
CA ALA A 144 11.82 -9.83 1.86
C ALA A 144 11.40 -9.46 0.41
N GLY A 145 10.99 -8.21 0.19
CA GLY A 145 10.60 -7.70 -1.13
C GLY A 145 11.78 -7.53 -2.09
N PRO A 146 11.51 -7.41 -3.39
CA PRO A 146 12.56 -7.20 -4.37
C PRO A 146 13.01 -5.74 -4.44
N LEU A 147 14.27 -5.54 -4.83
CA LEU A 147 14.78 -4.25 -5.29
C LEU A 147 14.79 -4.26 -6.82
N MET A 148 13.80 -3.60 -7.45
CA MET A 148 13.61 -3.66 -8.91
C MET A 148 12.85 -2.45 -9.47
N VAL A 149 12.91 -2.27 -10.79
CA VAL A 149 12.03 -1.34 -11.51
C VAL A 149 10.87 -2.15 -12.09
N SER A 150 9.63 -1.70 -11.86
CA SER A 150 8.45 -2.34 -12.42
C SER A 150 8.36 -2.12 -13.94
N PRO A 151 7.58 -2.93 -14.68
CA PRO A 151 7.30 -2.67 -16.10
C PRO A 151 6.60 -1.33 -16.36
N THR A 152 6.05 -0.69 -15.32
CA THR A 152 5.44 0.64 -15.40
C THR A 152 6.41 1.76 -15.03
N GLY A 153 7.69 1.45 -14.80
CA GLY A 153 8.73 2.41 -14.44
C GLY A 153 8.71 2.87 -12.98
N GLN A 154 8.01 2.16 -12.09
CA GLN A 154 8.01 2.42 -10.65
C GLN A 154 9.20 1.74 -10.00
N PHE A 155 9.88 2.41 -9.08
CA PHE A 155 10.86 1.75 -8.23
C PHE A 155 10.15 0.90 -7.17
N ILE A 156 10.65 -0.29 -6.90
CA ILE A 156 10.17 -1.19 -5.86
C ILE A 156 11.36 -1.49 -4.97
N THR A 157 11.20 -1.30 -3.66
CA THR A 157 12.25 -1.55 -2.67
C THR A 157 11.69 -2.29 -1.47
N PRO A 158 12.43 -3.25 -0.89
CA PRO A 158 12.08 -3.79 0.42
C PRO A 158 12.33 -2.73 1.50
N SER A 159 11.57 -2.80 2.58
CA SER A 159 11.73 -1.91 3.74
C SER A 159 13.07 -2.06 4.46
N SER A 160 13.70 -3.22 4.33
CA SER A 160 15.00 -3.57 4.89
C SER A 160 16.18 -3.09 4.03
N CYS A 161 15.93 -2.48 2.85
CA CYS A 161 16.98 -2.08 1.92
C CYS A 161 17.93 -1.05 2.58
N PRO A 162 19.25 -1.30 2.57
CA PRO A 162 20.23 -0.30 2.97
C PRO A 162 20.16 0.93 2.07
N ALA A 163 20.20 2.13 2.66
CA ALA A 163 20.09 3.38 1.89
C ALA A 163 21.18 3.55 0.83
N ASP A 164 22.40 3.06 1.10
CA ASP A 164 23.49 3.02 0.12
C ASP A 164 23.12 2.24 -1.13
N GLU A 165 22.49 1.07 -0.94
CA GLU A 165 22.05 0.20 -2.03
C GLU A 165 20.86 0.80 -2.78
N LEU A 166 19.89 1.36 -2.04
CA LEU A 166 18.73 2.03 -2.62
C LEU A 166 19.13 3.23 -3.50
N ILE A 167 20.02 4.09 -3.01
CA ILE A 167 20.45 5.29 -3.74
C ILE A 167 21.28 4.91 -4.97
N ALA A 168 22.17 3.91 -4.86
CA ALA A 168 22.93 3.40 -5.99
C ALA A 168 21.99 2.76 -7.04
N PHE A 169 21.00 2.00 -6.59
CA PHE A 169 19.99 1.40 -7.43
C PHE A 169 19.17 2.45 -8.17
N ILE A 170 18.65 3.48 -7.48
CA ILE A 170 17.94 4.59 -8.12
C ILE A 170 18.84 5.21 -9.18
N SER A 171 20.05 5.64 -8.80
CA SER A 171 20.97 6.31 -9.73
C SER A 171 21.28 5.48 -10.98
N LYS A 172 21.39 4.16 -10.86
CA LYS A 172 21.70 3.28 -11.99
C LYS A 172 20.51 3.10 -12.95
N ASN A 173 19.28 3.18 -12.45
CA ASN A 173 18.08 2.80 -13.19
C ASN A 173 17.18 3.99 -13.56
N LEU A 174 17.65 5.24 -13.39
CA LEU A 174 16.86 6.44 -13.73
C LEU A 174 16.49 6.51 -15.21
N ASP A 175 17.40 6.12 -16.10
CA ASP A 175 17.18 6.15 -17.54
C ASP A 175 16.16 5.09 -17.96
N ASP A 176 16.34 3.85 -17.48
CA ASP A 176 15.42 2.74 -17.71
C ASP A 176 14.02 3.05 -17.17
N ALA A 177 13.92 3.59 -15.96
CA ALA A 177 12.65 4.01 -15.38
C ALA A 177 11.99 5.11 -16.22
N THR A 178 12.76 6.06 -16.75
CA THR A 178 12.22 7.13 -17.62
C THR A 178 11.67 6.56 -18.93
N LEU A 179 12.37 5.60 -19.52
CA LEU A 179 11.95 4.94 -20.74
C LEU A 179 10.61 4.20 -20.51
N LEU A 180 10.56 3.36 -19.47
CA LEU A 180 9.37 2.59 -19.11
C LEU A 180 8.16 3.48 -18.74
N LEU A 181 8.39 4.58 -18.02
CA LEU A 181 7.34 5.56 -17.73
C LEU A 181 6.77 6.18 -19.00
N THR A 182 7.65 6.50 -19.96
CA THR A 182 7.25 7.10 -21.24
C THR A 182 6.44 6.10 -22.07
N GLU A 183 6.95 4.88 -22.24
CA GLU A 183 6.25 3.80 -22.95
C GLU A 183 4.89 3.49 -22.32
N TYR A 184 4.83 3.37 -20.99
CA TYR A 184 3.59 3.14 -20.26
C TYR A 184 2.59 4.29 -20.47
N SER A 185 3.04 5.54 -20.46
CA SER A 185 2.18 6.72 -20.67
C SER A 185 1.55 6.73 -22.07
N ILE A 186 2.32 6.36 -23.10
CA ILE A 186 1.86 6.24 -24.48
C ILE A 186 0.85 5.09 -24.59
N ASN A 187 1.20 3.91 -24.09
CA ASN A 187 0.33 2.74 -24.13
C ASN A 187 -1.01 2.99 -23.42
N LYS A 188 -0.98 3.66 -22.26
CA LYS A 188 -2.19 4.03 -21.52
C LYS A 188 -3.04 5.05 -22.27
N HIS A 189 -2.44 5.96 -23.02
CA HIS A 189 -3.19 6.90 -23.87
C HIS A 189 -3.89 6.17 -25.01
N VAL A 190 -3.18 5.26 -25.69
CA VAL A 190 -3.73 4.41 -26.75
C VAL A 190 -4.86 3.51 -26.23
N GLU A 191 -4.65 2.85 -25.09
CA GLU A 191 -5.67 2.00 -24.45
C GLU A 191 -6.94 2.79 -24.10
N LYS A 192 -6.80 4.01 -23.55
CA LYS A 192 -7.95 4.87 -23.26
C LYS A 192 -8.69 5.31 -24.52
N ALA A 193 -7.97 5.61 -25.60
CA ALA A 193 -8.56 5.98 -26.89
C ALA A 193 -9.35 4.80 -27.48
N LEU A 194 -8.76 3.60 -27.47
CA LEU A 194 -9.42 2.36 -27.93
C LEU A 194 -10.62 2.00 -27.06
N HIS A 195 -10.53 2.08 -25.73
CA HIS A 195 -11.66 1.85 -24.84
C HIS A 195 -12.80 2.83 -25.09
N LYS A 196 -12.50 4.10 -25.36
CA LYS A 196 -13.50 5.11 -25.70
C LYS A 196 -14.17 4.78 -27.03
N GLU A 197 -13.41 4.42 -28.06
CA GLU A 197 -13.92 4.04 -29.38
C GLU A 197 -14.80 2.79 -29.31
N VAL A 198 -14.38 1.76 -28.56
CA VAL A 198 -15.18 0.56 -28.31
C VAL A 198 -16.46 0.93 -27.57
N LYS A 199 -16.39 1.72 -26.51
CA LYS A 199 -17.57 2.12 -25.75
C LYS A 199 -18.57 2.91 -26.60
N GLU A 200 -18.10 3.81 -27.45
CA GLU A 200 -18.94 4.57 -28.39
C GLU A 200 -19.60 3.62 -29.41
N ARG A 201 -18.82 2.71 -30.03
CA ARG A 201 -19.37 1.71 -30.96
C ARG A 201 -20.39 0.77 -30.33
N PHE A 202 -20.19 0.34 -29.09
CA PHE A 202 -21.12 -0.58 -28.42
C PHE A 202 -22.35 0.12 -27.82
N VAL A 203 -22.27 1.42 -27.52
CA VAL A 203 -23.46 2.23 -27.19
C VAL A 203 -24.37 2.40 -28.41
N ASP A 204 -23.79 2.49 -29.62
CA ASP A 204 -24.55 2.54 -30.88
C ASP A 204 -25.19 1.20 -31.29
N ILE A 205 -24.78 0.06 -30.70
CA ILE A 205 -25.29 -1.28 -31.04
C ILE A 205 -26.43 -1.74 -30.12
N GLY A 206 -26.86 -0.93 -29.14
CA GLY A 206 -28.16 -1.07 -28.48
C GLY A 206 -28.43 -2.43 -27.81
N ILE A 207 -27.57 -2.87 -26.88
CA ILE A 207 -27.92 -3.97 -25.96
C ILE A 207 -28.13 -3.37 -24.57
N GLN A 208 -29.40 -3.17 -24.22
CA GLN A 208 -29.89 -2.95 -22.85
C GLN A 208 -29.85 -4.23 -22.04
#